data_AF-A0A3D1UZ07-F1
#
_entry.id   AF-A0A3D1UZ07-F1
#
_cell.length_a   1.000
_cell.length_b   1.000
_cell.length_c   1.000
_cell.angle_alpha   90.00
_cell.angle_beta   90.00
_cell.angle_gamma   90.00
#
_symmetry.space_group_name_H-M   'P 1'
#
loop_
_entity.id
_entity.type
_entity.pdbx_description
1 polymer ?
#
loop_
_entity_poly.entity_id
_entity_poly.type
_entity_poly.pdbx_seq_one_letter_code
_entity_poly.pdbx_strand_id
1 'polypeptide(L)'
;MSKLVFGKKGQVRFDSEEELRFAIEYILSSDNVDFNIHEDNQNQGAWGPEERIHFRHEAGVPECLIRNMTAGKTGIYGRINCKEFCDLIRSEARRK
;
A
#
# COMPACT_ATOMS: atom_id res chain seq x y z
N MET A 1 4.97 18.26 -10.32
CA MET A 1 3.83 17.35 -10.47
C MET A 1 4.28 15.96 -10.09
N SER A 2 3.87 15.53 -8.92
CA SER A 2 4.12 14.19 -8.42
C SER A 2 3.22 13.19 -9.14
N LYS A 3 3.70 11.95 -9.31
CA LYS A 3 2.88 10.86 -9.84
C LYS A 3 1.80 10.50 -8.82
N LEU A 4 0.52 10.55 -9.21
CA LEU A 4 -0.64 10.27 -8.33
C LEU A 4 -1.34 8.94 -8.61
N VAL A 5 -0.95 8.25 -9.69
CA VAL A 5 -1.55 6.98 -10.12
C VAL A 5 -0.45 5.93 -10.18
N PHE A 6 -0.62 4.81 -9.50
CA PHE A 6 0.38 3.75 -9.38
C PHE A 6 -0.18 2.39 -9.83
N GLY A 7 0.72 1.58 -10.36
CA GLY A 7 0.43 0.23 -10.81
C GLY A 7 -0.05 0.15 -12.26
N LYS A 8 0.13 -1.02 -12.88
CA LYS A 8 -0.10 -1.23 -14.32
C LYS A 8 -1.53 -0.91 -14.77
N LYS A 9 -2.52 -1.06 -13.89
CA LYS A 9 -3.93 -0.77 -14.16
C LYS A 9 -4.39 0.53 -13.50
N GLY A 10 -3.47 1.29 -12.90
CA GLY A 10 -3.81 2.49 -12.10
C GLY A 10 -4.64 2.16 -10.87
N GLN A 11 -4.45 0.98 -10.27
CA GLN A 11 -5.28 0.49 -9.17
C GLN A 11 -5.04 1.21 -7.84
N VAL A 12 -3.99 2.03 -7.75
CA VAL A 12 -3.80 2.96 -6.64
C VAL A 12 -3.81 4.37 -7.19
N ARG A 13 -4.74 5.20 -6.73
CA ARG A 13 -4.91 6.58 -7.18
C ARG A 13 -5.14 7.51 -6.00
N PHE A 14 -4.49 8.66 -6.06
CA PHE A 14 -4.70 9.79 -5.16
C PHE A 14 -5.28 10.96 -5.96
N ASP A 15 -6.13 11.74 -5.32
CA ASP A 15 -6.81 12.87 -5.97
C ASP A 15 -5.97 14.16 -5.89
N SER A 16 -4.98 14.21 -4.99
CA SER A 16 -4.05 15.33 -4.86
C SER A 16 -2.66 14.89 -4.35
N GLU A 17 -1.66 15.77 -4.51
CA GLU A 17 -0.33 15.57 -3.93
C GLU A 17 -0.38 15.56 -2.39
N GLU A 18 -1.33 16.28 -1.80
CA GLU A 18 -1.55 16.31 -0.37
C GLU A 18 -2.07 14.96 0.16
N GLU A 19 -3.03 14.34 -0.52
CA GLU A 19 -3.49 13.00 -0.14
C GLU A 19 -2.38 11.96 -0.22
N LEU A 20 -1.55 12.02 -1.27
CA LEU A 20 -0.38 11.16 -1.41
C LEU A 20 0.60 11.37 -0.25
N ARG A 21 0.88 12.63 0.11
CA ARG A 21 1.77 12.96 1.23
C ARG A 21 1.26 12.39 2.54
N PHE A 22 -0.03 12.58 2.85
CA PHE A 22 -0.64 12.02 4.06
C PHE A 22 -0.64 10.49 4.07
N ALA A 23 -0.89 9.86 2.92
CA ALA A 23 -0.83 8.41 2.79
C ALA A 23 0.57 7.87 3.10
N ILE A 24 1.61 8.46 2.52
CA ILE A 24 3.01 8.10 2.78
C ILE A 24 3.35 8.31 4.26
N GLU A 25 2.97 9.45 4.83
CA GLU A 25 3.26 9.77 6.24
C GLU A 25 2.61 8.76 7.19
N TYR A 26 1.33 8.43 6.98
CA TYR A 26 0.62 7.43 7.78
C TYR A 26 1.27 6.05 7.68
N ILE A 27 1.57 5.58 6.46
CA ILE A 27 2.20 4.27 6.23
C ILE A 27 3.57 4.18 6.92
N LEU A 28 4.35 5.26 6.92
CA LEU A 28 5.69 5.26 7.50
C LEU A 28 5.71 5.44 9.03
N SER A 29 4.62 5.89 9.65
CA SER A 29 4.58 6.22 11.08
C SER A 29 3.66 5.33 11.91
N SER A 30 2.68 4.67 11.30
CA SER A 30 1.69 3.85 12.00
C SER A 30 2.16 2.41 12.21
N ASP A 31 1.97 1.90 13.43
CA ASP A 31 2.15 0.49 13.80
C ASP A 31 1.04 -0.44 13.26
N ASN A 32 -0.04 0.14 12.74
CA ASN A 32 -1.13 -0.55 12.05
C ASN A 32 -0.70 -1.09 10.67
N VAL A 33 0.44 -0.63 10.13
CA VAL A 33 0.84 -0.88 8.75
C VAL A 33 2.11 -1.71 8.67
N ASP A 34 2.11 -2.71 7.78
CA ASP A 34 3.32 -3.42 7.35
C ASP A 34 3.47 -3.33 5.83
N PHE A 35 4.51 -2.64 5.36
CA PHE A 35 4.81 -2.42 3.94
C PHE A 35 6.01 -3.24 3.43
N ASN A 36 6.55 -4.14 4.26
CA ASN A 36 7.70 -5.01 3.90
C ASN A 36 7.25 -6.39 3.41
N ILE A 37 5.96 -6.54 3.11
CA ILE A 37 5.38 -7.81 2.70
C ILE A 37 5.76 -8.12 1.24
N HIS A 38 6.49 -9.21 1.09
CA HIS A 38 6.71 -9.92 -0.17
C HIS A 38 6.05 -11.29 -0.07
N GLU A 39 5.13 -11.60 -0.99
CA GLU A 39 4.43 -12.89 -1.02
C GLU A 39 4.76 -13.63 -2.33
N ASP A 40 5.37 -14.81 -2.21
CA ASP A 40 5.65 -15.73 -3.32
C ASP A 40 4.40 -16.50 -3.77
N ASN A 41 3.36 -15.75 -4.16
CA ASN A 41 2.06 -16.31 -4.54
C ASN A 41 2.10 -17.14 -5.83
N GLN A 42 3.19 -17.08 -6.61
CA GLN A 42 3.44 -17.99 -7.73
C GLN A 42 3.47 -19.46 -7.28
N ASN A 43 3.91 -19.74 -6.05
CA ASN A 43 3.91 -21.09 -5.49
C ASN A 43 2.49 -21.55 -5.11
N GLN A 44 1.50 -20.66 -5.20
CA GLN A 44 0.09 -20.89 -4.90
C GLN A 44 -0.80 -20.64 -6.13
N GLY A 45 -0.22 -20.59 -7.34
CA GLY A 45 -0.96 -20.47 -8.60
C GLY A 45 -1.19 -19.04 -9.11
N ALA A 46 -0.58 -18.03 -8.49
CA ALA A 46 -0.59 -16.67 -9.04
C ALA A 46 0.42 -16.50 -10.19
N TRP A 47 0.28 -15.42 -10.95
CA TRP A 47 1.13 -15.13 -12.11
C TRP A 47 2.56 -14.69 -11.75
N GLY A 48 2.81 -14.39 -10.47
CA GLY A 48 4.10 -13.93 -9.97
C GLY A 48 4.04 -13.54 -8.49
N PRO A 49 5.17 -13.16 -7.90
CA PRO A 49 5.22 -12.65 -6.54
C PRO A 49 4.50 -11.29 -6.45
N GLU A 50 4.01 -10.98 -5.24
CA GLU A 50 3.32 -9.74 -4.96
C GLU A 50 3.97 -8.96 -3.82
N GLU A 51 4.09 -7.64 -4.02
CA GLU A 51 4.46 -6.68 -2.98
C GLU A 51 3.21 -6.03 -2.44
N ARG A 52 3.07 -6.03 -1.11
CA ARG A 52 1.83 -5.60 -0.45
C ARG A 52 2.09 -4.67 0.73
N ILE A 53 1.07 -3.86 1.01
CA ILE A 53 0.93 -3.15 2.28
C ILE A 53 -0.24 -3.79 3.01
N HIS A 54 -0.02 -4.26 4.24
CA HIS A 54 -1.03 -4.83 5.11
C HIS A 54 -1.47 -3.83 6.18
N PHE A 55 -2.77 -3.79 6.45
CA PHE A 55 -3.40 -3.02 7.52
C PHE A 55 -4.03 -3.98 8.52
N ARG A 56 -3.80 -3.78 9.81
CA ARG A 56 -4.32 -4.66 10.88
C ARG A 56 -5.77 -4.34 11.24
N HIS A 57 -6.17 -3.07 11.19
CA HIS A 57 -7.54 -2.58 11.43
C HIS A 57 -7.87 -1.31 10.65
N GLU A 58 -9.15 -0.99 10.54
CA GLU A 58 -9.67 0.21 9.85
C GLU A 58 -9.44 1.51 10.63
N ALA A 59 -9.51 1.45 11.96
CA ALA A 59 -9.56 2.64 12.80
C ALA A 59 -8.34 3.56 12.55
N GLY A 60 -8.62 4.83 12.22
CA GLY A 60 -7.61 5.84 11.95
C GLY A 60 -6.90 5.72 10.60
N VAL A 61 -7.24 4.77 9.75
CA VAL A 61 -6.70 4.70 8.38
C VAL A 61 -7.26 5.85 7.55
N PRO A 62 -6.40 6.67 6.90
CA PRO A 62 -6.86 7.73 5.99
C PRO A 62 -7.78 7.22 4.90
N GLU A 63 -8.82 8.00 4.57
CA GLU A 63 -9.80 7.61 3.54
C GLU A 63 -9.15 7.35 2.17
N CYS A 64 -8.11 8.12 1.81
CA CYS A 64 -7.35 7.88 0.58
C CYS A 64 -6.68 6.50 0.53
N LEU A 65 -6.33 5.91 1.68
CA LEU A 65 -5.80 4.55 1.77
C LEU A 65 -6.93 3.51 1.75
N ILE A 66 -8.05 3.78 2.42
CA ILE A 66 -9.24 2.91 2.40
C ILE A 66 -9.76 2.74 0.96
N ARG A 67 -9.86 3.83 0.18
CA ARG A 67 -10.30 3.79 -1.23
C ARG A 67 -9.43 2.90 -2.12
N ASN A 68 -8.15 2.80 -1.80
CA ASN A 68 -7.17 1.99 -2.55
C ASN A 68 -7.01 0.57 -1.98
N MET A 69 -7.69 0.25 -0.87
CA MET A 69 -7.56 -1.00 -0.16
C MET A 69 -8.42 -2.09 -0.79
N THR A 70 -7.89 -3.30 -0.78
CA THR A 70 -8.59 -4.54 -1.10
C THR A 70 -8.81 -5.35 0.17
N ALA A 71 -9.79 -6.25 0.16
CA ALA A 71 -10.07 -7.11 1.31
C ALA A 71 -8.82 -7.88 1.76
N GLY A 72 -8.65 -7.99 3.08
CA GLY A 72 -7.58 -8.77 3.69
C GLY A 72 -7.87 -10.27 3.76
N LYS A 73 -7.25 -10.93 4.72
CA LYS A 73 -7.43 -12.36 5.07
C LYS A 73 -7.45 -12.48 6.59
N THR A 74 -7.65 -13.67 7.16
CA THR A 74 -7.62 -13.86 8.63
C THR A 74 -6.41 -13.18 9.27
N GLY A 75 -6.66 -12.24 10.18
CA GLY A 75 -5.61 -11.46 10.88
C GLY A 75 -5.11 -10.20 10.15
N ILE A 76 -5.60 -9.90 8.94
CA ILE A 76 -5.28 -8.70 8.16
C ILE A 76 -6.60 -8.06 7.73
N TYR A 77 -6.85 -6.82 8.15
CA TYR A 77 -8.08 -6.11 7.79
C TYR A 77 -8.14 -5.84 6.28
N GLY A 78 -7.07 -5.28 5.72
CA GLY A 78 -7.01 -4.99 4.30
C GLY A 78 -5.60 -4.85 3.75
N ARG A 79 -5.52 -4.81 2.43
CA ARG A 79 -4.27 -4.88 1.67
C ARG A 79 -4.26 -3.89 0.52
N ILE A 80 -3.13 -3.25 0.27
CA ILE A 80 -2.89 -2.54 -0.99
C ILE A 80 -1.89 -3.35 -1.81
N ASN A 81 -2.31 -3.75 -3.02
CA ASN A 81 -1.53 -4.60 -3.93
C ASN A 81 -0.99 -3.76 -5.09
N CYS A 82 0.16 -3.12 -4.87
CA CYS A 82 0.79 -2.31 -5.89
C CYS A 82 2.29 -2.21 -5.65
N LYS A 83 3.07 -3.01 -6.37
CA LYS A 83 4.53 -3.01 -6.29
C LYS A 83 5.13 -1.62 -6.45
N GLU A 84 4.65 -0.86 -7.44
CA GLU A 84 5.17 0.48 -7.71
C GLU A 84 4.96 1.42 -6.52
N PHE A 85 3.81 1.34 -5.84
CA PHE A 85 3.54 2.14 -4.65
C PHE A 85 4.37 1.65 -3.46
N CYS A 86 4.53 0.33 -3.29
CA CYS A 86 5.42 -0.23 -2.25
C CYS A 86 6.87 0.22 -2.42
N ASP A 87 7.36 0.26 -3.67
CA ASP A 87 8.71 0.73 -3.99
C ASP A 87 8.89 2.21 -3.63
N LEU A 88 7.87 3.05 -3.88
CA LEU A 88 7.86 4.45 -3.43
C LEU A 88 7.96 4.55 -1.91
N ILE A 89 7.09 3.86 -1.17
CA ILE A 89 7.08 3.86 0.29
C ILE A 89 8.45 3.46 0.85
N ARG A 90 9.03 2.35 0.35
CA ARG A 90 10.35 1.88 0.79
C ARG A 90 11.48 2.84 0.41
N SER A 91 11.34 3.55 -0.70
CA SER A 91 12.28 4.62 -1.08
C SER A 91 12.21 5.78 -0.10
N GLU A 92 11.01 6.24 0.26
CA GLU A 92 10.83 7.33 1.24
C GLU A 92 11.29 6.91 2.66
N ALA A 93 11.05 5.66 3.05
CA ALA A 93 11.54 5.10 4.32
C ALA A 93 13.07 5.17 4.45
N ARG A 94 13.80 4.94 3.35
CA ARG A 94 15.28 4.99 3.31
C ARG A 94 15.86 6.40 3.31
N ARG A 95 15.05 7.43 3.04
CA ARG A 95 15.49 8.83 3.03
C ARG A 95 15.36 9.51 4.39
N LYS A 96 14.59 8.91 5.30
CA LYS A 96 14.51 9.32 6.71
C LYS A 96 15.68 8.76 7.49
#